data_AF-A0AAF1KR75-F1
#
_entry.id   AF-A0AAF1KR75-F1
#
_cell.length_a   1.000
_cell.length_b   1.000
_cell.length_c   1.000
_cell.angle_alpha   90.00
_cell.angle_beta   90.00
_cell.angle_gamma   90.00
#
_symmetry.space_group_name_H-M   'P 1'
#
loop_
_entity.id
_entity.type
_entity.pdbx_description
1 polymer ?
#
loop_
_entity_poly.entity_id
_entity_poly.type
_entity_poly.pdbx_seq_one_letter_code
_entity_poly.pdbx_strand_id
1 'polypeptide(L)'
;MQTPALLMALIPFPDIDPVAFSIGPLAIHWYGLAYVIGILLGWGYARRLVTNERLWRDGKAPMTVAHLDDFVVWIALGIVLGGRIGYVLFYDMQAVSENPLRAFEIWNGGMSFHGGLIGSTVAMILFSRRNGIPMWSLFDVIATVVPIGLFCGRIANFVNGELWGRVSTVPWAIVFPTGGPLSRHPSQLYEAGLEGIVLFLVLFVITHWLLTLKQPGLTSGIFVTGYALSRIFVEFFREPDAQLGYLLGTDWLTMGMVLSLPMILLGLWAAIRAVRSNAIRRQPV
;
A
#
# COMPACT_ATOMS: atom_id res chain seq x y z
N MET A 1 -30.79 -9.45 20.34
CA MET A 1 -31.09 -10.87 20.06
C MET A 1 -30.27 -11.28 18.86
N GLN A 2 -29.31 -12.19 19.03
CA GLN A 2 -28.53 -12.75 17.93
C GLN A 2 -29.48 -13.63 17.10
N THR A 3 -29.78 -13.25 15.86
CA THR A 3 -30.66 -14.03 14.99
C THR A 3 -29.96 -15.33 14.58
N PRO A 4 -30.64 -16.49 14.57
CA PRO A 4 -30.05 -17.77 14.12
C PRO A 4 -29.50 -17.71 12.68
N ALA A 5 -29.93 -16.75 11.87
CA ALA A 5 -29.36 -16.45 10.56
C ALA A 5 -27.87 -16.06 10.58
N LEU A 6 -27.38 -15.42 11.66
CA LEU A 6 -25.95 -15.08 11.83
C LEU A 6 -25.08 -16.31 12.14
N LEU A 7 -25.69 -17.46 12.46
CA LEU A 7 -25.01 -18.71 12.80
C LEU A 7 -25.05 -19.75 11.66
N MET A 8 -25.75 -19.48 10.55
CA MET A 8 -26.08 -20.50 9.54
C MET A 8 -25.22 -20.51 8.25
N ALA A 9 -24.12 -19.76 8.21
CA ALA A 9 -23.10 -19.93 7.17
C ALA A 9 -21.72 -19.60 7.75
N LEU A 10 -21.24 -20.46 8.65
CA LEU A 10 -19.96 -20.29 9.31
C LEU A 10 -18.88 -20.92 8.42
N ILE A 11 -18.31 -20.14 7.50
CA ILE A 11 -16.99 -20.52 6.96
C ILE A 11 -16.00 -20.28 8.10
N PRO A 12 -15.42 -21.33 8.71
CA PRO A 12 -14.41 -21.13 9.73
C PRO A 12 -13.18 -20.51 9.08
N PHE A 13 -12.49 -19.66 9.83
CA PHE A 13 -11.16 -19.25 9.40
C PHE A 13 -10.26 -20.49 9.25
N PRO A 14 -9.48 -20.61 8.17
CA PRO A 14 -8.57 -21.74 8.00
C PRO A 14 -7.55 -21.79 9.14
N ASP A 15 -7.18 -22.98 9.58
CA ASP A 15 -6.18 -23.16 10.63
C ASP A 15 -4.78 -22.85 10.08
N ILE A 16 -4.40 -21.56 10.15
CA ILE A 16 -3.13 -21.04 9.64
C ILE A 16 -2.36 -20.45 10.80
N ASP A 17 -1.18 -21.01 11.07
CA ASP A 17 -0.22 -20.43 12.01
C ASP A 17 0.39 -19.14 11.40
N PRO A 18 0.32 -17.98 12.07
CA PRO A 18 1.00 -16.75 11.64
C PRO A 18 2.52 -16.89 11.52
N VAL A 19 3.12 -17.83 12.27
CA VAL A 19 4.53 -18.19 12.19
C VAL A 19 4.72 -19.17 11.04
N ALA A 20 5.49 -18.77 10.04
CA ALA A 20 5.81 -19.61 8.89
C ALA A 20 6.77 -20.74 9.29
N PHE A 21 7.83 -20.40 10.04
CA PHE A 21 8.77 -21.33 10.64
C PHE A 21 9.63 -20.63 11.69
N SER A 22 10.31 -21.40 12.54
CA SER A 22 11.20 -20.88 13.58
C SER A 22 12.62 -21.42 13.41
N ILE A 23 13.62 -20.57 13.62
CA ILE A 23 15.04 -20.95 13.68
C ILE A 23 15.52 -20.69 15.11
N GLY A 24 15.46 -21.72 15.96
CA GLY A 24 15.71 -21.55 17.40
C GLY A 24 14.71 -20.56 18.01
N PRO A 25 15.16 -19.50 18.71
CA PRO A 25 14.26 -18.49 19.30
C PRO A 25 13.70 -17.47 18.29
N LEU A 26 14.17 -17.48 17.05
CA LEU A 26 13.76 -16.52 16.03
C LEU A 26 12.55 -17.06 15.25
N ALA A 27 11.37 -16.50 15.49
CA ALA A 27 10.14 -16.81 14.75
C ALA A 27 10.02 -15.96 13.48
N ILE A 28 9.93 -16.61 12.32
CA ILE A 28 9.71 -15.96 11.03
C ILE A 28 8.22 -16.00 10.70
N HIS A 29 7.61 -14.83 10.58
CA HIS A 29 6.17 -14.70 10.35
C HIS A 29 5.85 -14.56 8.86
N TRP A 30 4.70 -15.06 8.43
CA TRP A 30 4.19 -14.86 7.06
C TRP A 30 4.11 -13.40 6.67
N TYR A 31 3.79 -12.52 7.63
CA TYR A 31 3.75 -11.07 7.45
C TYR A 31 5.09 -10.49 6.97
N GLY A 32 6.19 -10.89 7.61
CA GLY A 32 7.54 -10.47 7.19
C GLY A 32 7.91 -11.02 5.82
N LEU A 33 7.59 -12.29 5.57
CA LEU A 33 7.84 -12.93 4.27
C LEU A 33 7.04 -12.26 3.14
N ALA A 34 5.78 -11.89 3.39
CA ALA A 34 4.95 -11.21 2.41
C ALA A 34 5.54 -9.86 1.98
N TYR A 35 6.14 -9.09 2.91
CA TYR A 35 6.87 -7.87 2.54
C TYR A 35 8.09 -8.16 1.68
N VAL A 36 8.90 -9.16 2.04
CA VAL A 36 10.09 -9.53 1.25
C VAL A 36 9.68 -9.96 -0.16
N ILE A 37 8.65 -10.82 -0.27
CA ILE A 37 8.10 -11.26 -1.55
C ILE A 37 7.59 -10.07 -2.36
N GLY A 38 6.80 -9.17 -1.74
CA GLY A 38 6.28 -7.97 -2.39
C GLY A 38 7.39 -7.06 -2.93
N ILE A 39 8.45 -6.85 -2.15
CA ILE A 39 9.63 -6.07 -2.56
C ILE A 39 10.37 -6.76 -3.71
N LEU A 40 10.63 -8.07 -3.63
CA LEU A 40 11.37 -8.80 -4.68
C LEU A 40 10.60 -8.85 -6.00
N LEU A 41 9.29 -9.11 -5.95
CA LEU A 41 8.42 -9.11 -7.13
C LEU A 41 8.29 -7.70 -7.72
N GLY A 42 8.10 -6.68 -6.87
CA GLY A 42 8.05 -5.28 -7.28
C GLY A 42 9.35 -4.83 -7.93
N TRP A 43 10.49 -5.14 -7.32
CA TRP A 43 11.82 -4.86 -7.86
C TRP A 43 12.04 -5.55 -9.21
N GLY A 44 11.72 -6.85 -9.31
CA GLY A 44 11.83 -7.60 -10.57
C GLY A 44 10.96 -7.00 -11.68
N TYR A 45 9.74 -6.56 -11.36
CA TYR A 45 8.86 -5.90 -12.33
C TYR A 45 9.35 -4.49 -12.70
N ALA A 46 9.84 -3.69 -11.75
CA ALA A 46 10.44 -2.38 -12.01
C ALA A 46 11.61 -2.49 -12.99
N ARG A 47 12.48 -3.49 -12.81
CA ARG A 47 13.61 -3.75 -13.73
C ARG A 47 13.11 -4.01 -15.15
N ARG A 48 12.07 -4.85 -15.31
CA ARG A 48 11.46 -5.13 -16.62
C ARG A 48 10.88 -3.88 -17.28
N LEU A 49 10.22 -3.01 -16.51
CA LEU A 49 9.68 -1.74 -17.02
C LEU A 49 10.79 -0.82 -17.52
N VAL A 50 11.86 -0.65 -16.74
CA VAL A 50 12.99 0.21 -17.09
C VAL A 50 13.73 -0.31 -18.33
N THR A 51 13.91 -1.62 -18.47
CA THR A 51 14.57 -2.21 -19.65
C THR A 51 13.70 -2.21 -20.91
N ASN A 52 12.40 -1.95 -20.80
CA ASN A 52 11.49 -1.93 -21.95
C ASN A 52 11.42 -0.54 -22.58
N GLU A 53 12.33 -0.26 -23.52
CA GLU A 53 12.49 1.04 -24.19
C GLU A 53 11.19 1.58 -24.80
N ARG A 54 10.31 0.70 -25.32
CA ARG A 54 9.03 1.08 -25.94
C ARG A 54 8.13 1.88 -25.00
N LEU A 55 8.21 1.61 -23.70
CA LEU A 55 7.39 2.24 -22.67
C LEU A 55 7.79 3.69 -22.42
N TRP A 56 9.02 4.05 -22.78
CA TRP A 56 9.61 5.34 -22.46
C TRP A 56 9.59 6.28 -23.65
N ARG A 57 9.64 7.57 -23.33
CA ARG A 57 9.67 8.61 -24.35
C ARG A 57 10.99 8.51 -25.13
N ASP A 58 10.92 8.65 -26.44
CA ASP A 58 12.07 8.58 -27.35
C ASP A 58 12.90 7.28 -27.24
N GLY A 59 12.30 6.20 -26.71
CA GLY A 59 12.99 4.93 -26.48
C GLY A 59 14.00 4.96 -25.33
N LYS A 60 14.04 6.03 -24.52
CA LYS A 60 15.08 6.22 -23.51
C LYS A 60 14.53 6.10 -22.10
N ALA A 61 14.99 5.08 -21.38
CA ALA A 61 14.64 4.90 -19.99
C ALA A 61 15.17 6.08 -19.12
N PRO A 62 14.39 6.57 -18.15
CA PRO A 62 14.76 7.71 -17.31
C PRO A 62 15.76 7.35 -16.19
N MET A 63 16.05 6.06 -16.00
CA MET A 63 16.99 5.52 -15.02
C MET A 63 17.54 4.19 -15.49
N THR A 64 18.60 3.71 -14.84
CA THR A 64 19.21 2.40 -15.12
C THR A 64 18.69 1.33 -14.17
N VAL A 65 18.98 0.07 -14.48
CA VAL A 65 18.71 -1.05 -13.56
C VAL A 65 19.50 -0.90 -12.26
N ALA A 66 20.77 -0.47 -12.33
CA ALA A 66 21.60 -0.23 -11.15
C ALA A 66 20.96 0.81 -10.21
N HIS A 67 20.35 1.87 -10.76
CA HIS A 67 19.60 2.83 -9.94
C HIS A 67 18.43 2.17 -9.20
N LEU A 68 17.72 1.21 -9.82
CA LEU A 68 16.65 0.49 -9.13
C LEU A 68 17.18 -0.44 -8.04
N ASP A 69 18.30 -1.11 -8.29
CA ASP A 69 18.96 -2.00 -7.33
C ASP A 69 19.39 -1.20 -6.08
N ASP A 70 20.02 -0.03 -6.28
CA ASP A 70 20.38 0.88 -5.19
C ASP A 70 19.14 1.44 -4.47
N PHE A 71 18.08 1.74 -5.23
CA PHE A 71 16.87 2.34 -4.69
C PHE A 71 16.12 1.41 -3.71
N VAL A 72 16.24 0.08 -3.84
CA VAL A 72 15.63 -0.89 -2.90
C VAL A 72 16.08 -0.61 -1.46
N VAL A 73 17.36 -0.27 -1.26
CA VAL A 73 17.88 0.05 0.07
C VAL A 73 17.31 1.40 0.56
N TRP A 74 17.26 2.40 -0.31
CA TRP A 74 16.70 3.71 0.02
C TRP A 74 15.24 3.64 0.44
N ILE A 75 14.42 2.89 -0.30
CA ILE A 75 13.00 2.77 0.00
C ILE A 75 12.76 1.97 1.28
N ALA A 76 13.52 0.89 1.50
CA ALA A 76 13.45 0.12 2.74
C ALA A 76 13.80 0.97 3.97
N LEU A 77 14.90 1.74 3.89
CA LEU A 77 15.29 2.68 4.94
C LEU A 77 14.24 3.77 5.14
N GLY A 78 13.69 4.34 4.06
CA GLY A 78 12.64 5.35 4.13
C GLY A 78 11.39 4.83 4.86
N ILE A 79 10.95 3.61 4.56
CA ILE A 79 9.80 2.98 5.21
C ILE A 79 10.08 2.73 6.69
N VAL A 80 11.22 2.12 7.02
CA VAL A 80 11.56 1.74 8.41
C VAL A 80 11.81 2.97 9.28
N LEU A 81 12.67 3.90 8.83
CA LEU A 81 12.98 5.11 9.58
C LEU A 81 11.75 6.01 9.68
N GLY A 82 11.06 6.23 8.56
CA GLY A 82 9.84 7.02 8.55
C GLY A 82 8.78 6.45 9.47
N GLY A 83 8.54 5.14 9.39
CA GLY A 83 7.56 4.45 10.24
C GLY A 83 7.91 4.54 11.72
N ARG A 84 9.18 4.37 12.07
CA ARG A 84 9.62 4.46 13.47
C ARG A 84 9.56 5.89 14.00
N ILE A 85 10.10 6.85 13.26
CA ILE A 85 10.06 8.27 13.62
C ILE A 85 8.61 8.73 13.78
N GLY A 86 7.74 8.41 12.81
CA GLY A 86 6.32 8.75 12.89
C GLY A 86 5.64 8.10 14.10
N TYR A 87 6.00 6.87 14.46
CA TYR A 87 5.44 6.23 15.65
C TYR A 87 5.86 6.95 16.94
N VAL A 88 7.15 7.25 17.06
CA VAL A 88 7.70 7.99 18.20
C VAL A 88 7.04 9.37 18.33
N LEU A 89 6.95 10.11 17.23
CA LEU A 89 6.39 11.47 17.23
C LEU A 89 4.90 11.52 17.59
N PHE A 90 4.10 10.57 17.13
CA PHE A 90 2.65 10.64 17.26
C PHE A 90 2.08 9.82 18.43
N TYR A 91 2.78 8.77 18.87
CA TYR A 91 2.22 7.81 19.83
C TYR A 91 3.12 7.53 21.05
N ASP A 92 4.44 7.62 20.92
CA ASP A 92 5.38 7.06 21.93
C ASP A 92 6.34 8.10 22.54
N MET A 93 6.11 9.39 22.29
CA MET A 93 7.02 10.47 22.67
C MET A 93 7.32 10.50 24.18
N GLN A 94 6.31 10.26 25.02
CA GLN A 94 6.48 10.26 26.47
C GLN A 94 7.40 9.12 26.93
N ALA A 95 7.15 7.89 26.48
CA ALA A 95 7.97 6.74 26.83
C ALA A 95 9.41 6.87 26.31
N VAL A 96 9.60 7.47 25.13
CA VAL A 96 10.95 7.77 24.60
C VAL A 96 11.65 8.87 25.41
N SER A 97 10.92 9.84 25.96
CA SER A 97 11.51 10.86 26.83
C SER A 97 12.06 10.28 28.14
N GLU A 98 11.44 9.20 28.64
CA GLU A 98 11.88 8.47 29.84
C GLU A 98 13.03 7.51 29.53
N ASN A 99 13.03 6.87 28.35
CA ASN A 99 14.12 6.02 27.89
C ASN A 99 14.42 6.26 26.39
N PRO A 100 15.44 7.08 26.07
CA PRO A 100 15.77 7.41 24.68
C PRO A 100 16.16 6.22 23.79
N LEU A 101 16.71 5.14 24.37
CA LEU A 101 17.07 3.93 23.60
C LEU A 101 15.84 3.29 22.96
N ARG A 102 14.67 3.48 23.57
CA ARG A 102 13.39 2.99 23.06
C ARG A 102 13.13 3.49 21.65
N ALA A 103 13.61 4.66 21.25
CA ALA A 103 13.45 5.17 19.89
C ALA A 103 13.95 4.20 18.80
N PHE A 104 14.95 3.36 19.11
CA PHE A 104 15.56 2.41 18.17
C PHE A 104 14.96 0.99 18.21
N GLU A 105 14.09 0.71 19.17
CA GLU A 105 13.52 -0.62 19.41
C GLU A 105 12.42 -0.97 18.39
N ILE A 106 12.82 -1.22 17.14
CA ILE A 106 11.90 -1.65 16.07
C ILE A 106 11.39 -3.09 16.25
N TRP A 107 12.13 -3.91 17.01
CA TRP A 107 11.77 -5.31 17.29
C TRP A 107 10.63 -5.45 18.29
N ASN A 108 10.34 -4.40 19.08
CA ASN A 108 9.19 -4.34 19.98
C ASN A 108 7.91 -3.87 19.26
N GLY A 109 7.95 -3.75 17.93
CA GLY A 109 6.88 -3.18 17.13
C GLY A 109 6.87 -1.65 17.19
N GLY A 110 5.69 -1.04 17.01
CA GLY A 110 5.54 0.41 17.04
C GLY A 110 6.03 1.08 15.76
N MET A 111 5.24 0.93 14.69
CA MET A 111 5.49 1.51 13.38
C MET A 111 4.27 2.31 12.92
N SER A 112 4.49 3.53 12.46
CA SER A 112 3.45 4.39 11.91
C SER A 112 3.34 4.20 10.41
N PHE A 113 2.15 3.86 9.92
CA PHE A 113 1.88 3.82 8.48
C PHE A 113 2.15 5.18 7.81
N HIS A 114 1.65 6.27 8.40
CA HIS A 114 1.81 7.63 7.90
C HIS A 114 3.28 8.04 7.88
N GLY A 115 4.02 7.69 8.94
CA GLY A 115 5.47 7.87 8.99
C GLY A 115 6.19 7.12 7.86
N GLY A 116 5.83 5.86 7.62
CA GLY A 116 6.41 5.06 6.53
C GLY A 116 6.10 5.64 5.15
N LEU A 117 4.88 6.14 4.92
CA LEU A 117 4.49 6.81 3.67
C LEU A 117 5.29 8.11 3.44
N ILE A 118 5.45 8.94 4.47
CA ILE A 118 6.25 10.17 4.38
C ILE A 118 7.72 9.82 4.14
N GLY A 119 8.28 8.91 4.93
CA GLY A 119 9.69 8.51 4.82
C GLY A 119 10.03 7.87 3.47
N SER A 120 9.15 7.03 2.93
CA SER A 120 9.30 6.46 1.59
C SER A 120 9.22 7.52 0.49
N THR A 121 8.29 8.47 0.60
CA THR A 121 8.19 9.60 -0.34
C THR A 121 9.45 10.48 -0.30
N VAL A 122 9.95 10.78 0.90
CA VAL A 122 11.19 11.54 1.08
C VAL A 122 12.38 10.78 0.48
N ALA A 123 12.48 9.47 0.71
CA ALA A 123 13.52 8.64 0.10
C ALA A 123 13.49 8.70 -1.44
N MET A 124 12.30 8.64 -2.05
CA MET A 124 12.13 8.79 -3.50
C MET A 124 12.58 10.18 -4.00
N ILE A 125 12.22 11.24 -3.27
CA ILE A 125 12.62 12.61 -3.62
C ILE A 125 14.14 12.79 -3.52
N LEU A 126 14.75 12.35 -2.43
CA LEU A 126 16.19 12.48 -2.21
C LEU A 126 16.99 11.63 -3.20
N PHE A 127 16.56 10.40 -3.44
CA PHE A 127 17.21 9.49 -4.38
C PHE A 127 17.14 10.02 -5.82
N SER A 128 15.97 10.50 -6.26
CA SER A 128 15.81 11.06 -7.61
C SER A 128 16.69 12.28 -7.83
N ARG A 129 16.76 13.19 -6.85
CA ARG A 129 17.63 14.38 -6.90
C ARG A 129 19.11 14.02 -6.92
N ARG A 130 19.53 13.10 -6.05
CA ARG A 130 20.94 12.67 -5.95
C ARG A 130 21.47 12.07 -7.25
N ASN A 131 20.62 11.34 -7.98
CA ASN A 131 21.02 10.62 -9.19
C ASN A 131 20.58 11.31 -10.50
N GLY A 132 20.05 12.54 -10.42
CA GLY A 132 19.59 13.27 -11.62
C GLY A 132 18.42 12.60 -12.35
N ILE A 133 17.63 11.76 -11.67
CA ILE A 133 16.50 11.04 -12.25
C ILE A 133 15.28 11.96 -12.26
N PRO A 134 14.51 12.04 -13.35
CA PRO A 134 13.23 12.74 -13.36
C PRO A 134 12.29 12.17 -12.29
N MET A 135 12.03 12.95 -11.24
CA MET A 135 11.28 12.53 -10.05
C MET A 135 9.94 11.85 -10.38
N TRP A 136 9.15 12.45 -11.27
CA TRP A 136 7.86 11.90 -11.69
C TRP A 136 7.96 10.56 -12.42
N SER A 137 9.06 10.31 -13.13
CA SER A 137 9.30 9.02 -13.77
C SER A 137 9.63 7.94 -12.74
N LEU A 138 10.41 8.28 -11.69
CA LEU A 138 10.61 7.35 -10.57
C LEU A 138 9.27 7.05 -9.87
N PHE A 139 8.46 8.08 -9.63
CA PHE A 139 7.15 7.90 -9.02
C PHE A 139 6.26 6.99 -9.87
N ASP A 140 6.28 7.15 -11.19
CA ASP A 140 5.50 6.31 -12.10
C ASP A 140 5.94 4.85 -12.08
N VAL A 141 7.26 4.57 -12.02
CA VAL A 141 7.76 3.20 -11.85
C VAL A 141 7.27 2.63 -10.52
N ILE A 142 7.45 3.36 -9.42
CA ILE A 142 7.08 2.87 -8.10
C ILE A 142 5.56 2.66 -7.99
N ALA A 143 4.75 3.57 -8.51
CA ALA A 143 3.29 3.45 -8.55
C ALA A 143 2.82 2.15 -9.23
N THR A 144 3.52 1.67 -10.26
CA THR A 144 3.14 0.42 -10.95
C THR A 144 3.45 -0.86 -10.17
N VAL A 145 4.38 -0.80 -9.21
CA VAL A 145 4.81 -1.96 -8.43
C VAL A 145 4.18 -2.00 -7.03
N VAL A 146 3.75 -0.85 -6.49
CA VAL A 146 3.11 -0.77 -5.17
C VAL A 146 1.91 -1.72 -5.02
N PRO A 147 1.01 -1.91 -6.01
CA PRO A 147 -0.08 -2.88 -5.89
C PRO A 147 0.35 -4.32 -5.56
N ILE A 148 1.55 -4.73 -5.98
CA ILE A 148 2.09 -6.05 -5.64
C ILE A 148 2.34 -6.15 -4.13
N GLY A 149 2.96 -5.12 -3.55
CA GLY A 149 3.18 -5.03 -2.10
C GLY A 149 1.87 -4.94 -1.32
N LEU A 150 0.89 -4.17 -1.82
CA LEU A 150 -0.45 -4.09 -1.23
C LEU A 150 -1.12 -5.47 -1.22
N PHE A 151 -1.13 -6.17 -2.35
CA PHE A 151 -1.66 -7.53 -2.44
C PHE A 151 -1.02 -8.45 -1.38
N CYS A 152 0.31 -8.53 -1.35
CA CYS A 152 1.02 -9.38 -0.39
C CYS A 152 0.69 -9.01 1.06
N GLY A 153 0.68 -7.72 1.40
CA GLY A 153 0.35 -7.24 2.74
C GLY A 153 -1.08 -7.60 3.16
N ARG A 154 -2.06 -7.47 2.25
CA ARG A 154 -3.46 -7.82 2.52
C ARG A 154 -3.69 -9.31 2.68
N ILE A 155 -2.98 -10.14 1.90
CA ILE A 155 -2.97 -11.59 2.13
C ILE A 155 -2.36 -11.93 3.48
N ALA A 156 -1.30 -11.24 3.90
CA ALA A 156 -0.72 -11.45 5.22
C ALA A 156 -1.65 -11.00 6.36
N ASN A 157 -2.40 -9.89 6.21
CA ASN A 157 -3.44 -9.51 7.16
C ASN A 157 -4.51 -10.60 7.29
N PHE A 158 -4.92 -11.21 6.16
CA PHE A 158 -5.84 -12.33 6.18
C PHE A 158 -5.25 -13.53 6.93
N VAL A 159 -4.02 -13.94 6.63
CA VAL A 159 -3.31 -15.04 7.31
C VAL A 159 -3.19 -14.80 8.83
N ASN A 160 -2.92 -13.58 9.26
CA ASN A 160 -2.88 -13.20 10.67
C ASN A 160 -4.28 -13.11 11.31
N GLY A 161 -5.34 -13.20 10.52
CA GLY A 161 -6.72 -13.04 10.99
C GLY A 161 -7.01 -11.65 11.55
N GLU A 162 -6.39 -10.59 11.02
CA GLU A 162 -6.52 -9.20 11.51
C GLU A 162 -7.11 -8.27 10.45
N LEU A 163 -7.64 -7.11 10.85
CA LEU A 163 -8.24 -6.10 9.95
C LEU A 163 -9.45 -6.62 9.14
N TRP A 164 -10.21 -7.53 9.73
CA TRP A 164 -11.46 -8.04 9.18
C TRP A 164 -12.55 -6.95 9.14
N GLY A 165 -13.62 -7.24 8.39
CA GLY A 165 -14.70 -6.31 8.13
C GLY A 165 -15.86 -6.41 9.12
N ARG A 166 -16.92 -5.68 8.79
CA ARG A 166 -18.16 -5.64 9.58
C ARG A 166 -18.81 -7.03 9.64
N VAL A 167 -19.60 -7.24 10.69
CA VAL A 167 -20.46 -8.43 10.82
C VAL A 167 -21.36 -8.54 9.59
N SER A 168 -21.48 -9.75 9.04
CA SER A 168 -22.20 -9.99 7.79
C SER A 168 -22.73 -11.41 7.69
N THR A 169 -23.77 -11.57 6.89
CA THR A 169 -24.43 -12.85 6.59
C THR A 169 -24.25 -13.28 5.14
N VAL A 170 -23.36 -12.63 4.38
CA VAL A 170 -23.08 -13.03 3.00
C VAL A 170 -22.49 -14.45 2.96
N PRO A 171 -22.71 -15.23 1.88
CA PRO A 171 -22.30 -16.64 1.83
C PRO A 171 -20.80 -16.91 2.01
N TRP A 172 -19.96 -15.89 1.80
CA TRP A 172 -18.50 -15.95 1.96
C TRP A 172 -17.98 -15.21 3.21
N ALA A 173 -18.85 -14.89 4.18
CA ALA A 173 -18.44 -14.32 5.44
C ALA A 173 -17.67 -15.36 6.27
N ILE A 174 -16.63 -14.91 7.00
CA ILE A 174 -15.71 -15.77 7.74
C ILE A 174 -15.75 -15.43 9.22
N VAL A 175 -15.68 -16.44 10.08
CA VAL A 175 -15.51 -16.27 11.53
C VAL A 175 -14.02 -16.21 11.85
N PHE A 176 -13.51 -15.03 12.17
CA PHE A 176 -12.10 -14.81 12.46
C PHE A 176 -11.77 -15.10 13.93
N PRO A 177 -10.61 -15.71 14.25
CA PRO A 177 -10.21 -16.02 15.63
C PRO A 177 -10.15 -14.77 16.52
N THR A 178 -9.69 -13.64 15.98
CA THR A 178 -9.61 -12.35 16.68
C THR A 178 -10.90 -11.52 16.57
N GLY A 179 -11.89 -11.98 15.80
CA GLY A 179 -13.10 -11.24 15.44
C GLY A 179 -14.34 -11.57 16.27
N GLY A 180 -14.21 -12.49 17.23
CA GLY A 180 -15.32 -13.00 18.02
C GLY A 180 -16.16 -14.03 17.27
N PRO A 181 -17.33 -14.43 17.82
CA PRO A 181 -18.10 -15.57 17.33
C PRO A 181 -18.93 -15.28 16.06
N LEU A 182 -18.96 -14.03 15.59
CA LEU A 182 -19.81 -13.60 14.47
C LEU A 182 -19.05 -13.67 13.15
N SER A 183 -19.74 -14.08 12.09
CA SER A 183 -19.21 -14.06 10.72
C SER A 183 -19.07 -12.63 10.22
N ARG A 184 -17.98 -12.36 9.50
CA ARG A 184 -17.57 -11.01 9.08
C ARG A 184 -17.14 -11.00 7.63
N HIS A 185 -17.21 -9.83 7.00
CA HIS A 185 -16.60 -9.65 5.69
C HIS A 185 -15.09 -9.90 5.78
N PRO A 186 -14.49 -10.77 4.93
CA PRO A 186 -13.05 -10.84 4.78
C PRO A 186 -12.53 -9.65 3.96
N SER A 187 -12.65 -8.43 4.51
CA SER A 187 -12.30 -7.17 3.82
C SER A 187 -10.86 -7.15 3.31
N GLN A 188 -9.94 -7.83 3.99
CA GLN A 188 -8.55 -7.99 3.55
C GLN A 188 -8.48 -8.61 2.15
N LEU A 189 -9.34 -9.58 1.83
CA LEU A 189 -9.40 -10.18 0.50
C LEU A 189 -10.00 -9.22 -0.54
N TYR A 190 -10.90 -8.33 -0.13
CA TYR A 190 -11.44 -7.29 -1.00
C TYR A 190 -10.36 -6.25 -1.31
N GLU A 191 -9.56 -5.85 -0.31
CA GLU A 191 -8.40 -4.97 -0.49
C GLU A 191 -7.35 -5.64 -1.37
N ALA A 192 -7.01 -6.91 -1.14
CA ALA A 192 -6.10 -7.67 -1.98
C ALA A 192 -6.57 -7.73 -3.45
N GLY A 193 -7.88 -7.95 -3.66
CA GLY A 193 -8.49 -7.96 -4.98
C GLY A 193 -8.48 -6.60 -5.66
N LEU A 194 -8.91 -5.53 -4.98
CA LEU A 194 -9.07 -4.20 -5.57
C LEU A 194 -7.77 -3.39 -5.58
N GLU A 195 -7.17 -3.16 -4.40
CA GLU A 195 -5.94 -2.37 -4.23
C GLU A 195 -4.71 -3.11 -4.78
N GLY A 196 -4.76 -4.45 -4.82
CA GLY A 196 -3.72 -5.31 -5.37
C GLY A 196 -3.95 -5.69 -6.82
N ILE A 197 -4.78 -6.70 -7.07
CA ILE A 197 -4.91 -7.34 -8.40
C ILE A 197 -5.50 -6.37 -9.45
N VAL A 198 -6.69 -5.81 -9.19
CA VAL A 198 -7.39 -4.95 -10.15
C VAL A 198 -6.57 -3.70 -10.44
N LEU A 199 -6.06 -3.03 -9.40
CA LEU A 199 -5.24 -1.84 -9.57
C LEU A 199 -3.94 -2.16 -10.33
N PHE A 200 -3.28 -3.29 -10.05
CA PHE A 200 -2.13 -3.74 -10.83
C PHE A 200 -2.48 -3.93 -12.31
N LEU A 201 -3.59 -4.61 -12.62
CA LEU A 201 -4.02 -4.86 -14.00
C LEU A 201 -4.35 -3.56 -14.74
N VAL A 202 -5.01 -2.61 -14.09
CA VAL A 202 -5.27 -1.28 -14.65
C VAL A 202 -3.95 -0.59 -14.98
N LEU A 203 -3.01 -0.55 -14.02
CA LEU A 203 -1.69 0.08 -14.23
C LEU A 203 -0.88 -0.64 -15.32
N PHE A 204 -0.95 -1.97 -15.37
CA PHE A 204 -0.31 -2.78 -16.42
C PHE A 204 -0.85 -2.40 -17.80
N VAL A 205 -2.17 -2.35 -17.98
CA VAL A 205 -2.83 -2.00 -19.24
C VAL A 205 -2.48 -0.58 -19.66
N ILE A 206 -2.60 0.42 -18.79
CA ILE A 206 -2.31 1.81 -19.18
C ILE A 206 -0.82 2.01 -19.52
N THR A 207 0.08 1.31 -18.84
CA THR A 207 1.52 1.45 -19.11
C THR A 207 1.91 0.73 -20.39
N HIS A 208 1.38 -0.46 -20.66
CA HIS A 208 1.79 -1.27 -21.81
C HIS A 208 0.99 -1.00 -23.09
N TRP A 209 -0.28 -0.62 -22.98
CA TRP A 209 -1.14 -0.38 -24.14
C TRP A 209 -1.30 1.11 -24.41
N LEU A 210 -1.50 1.93 -23.37
CA LEU A 210 -1.66 3.39 -23.53
C LEU A 210 -0.34 4.17 -23.38
N LEU A 211 0.76 3.47 -23.04
CA LEU A 211 2.11 4.03 -22.94
C LEU A 211 2.18 5.26 -22.01
N THR A 212 1.46 5.22 -20.89
CA THR A 212 1.37 6.35 -19.95
C THR A 212 2.73 6.74 -19.33
N LEU A 213 3.70 5.82 -19.28
CA LEU A 213 5.08 6.10 -18.83
C LEU A 213 5.82 7.12 -19.71
N LYS A 214 5.34 7.40 -20.93
CA LYS A 214 5.84 8.51 -21.77
C LYS A 214 5.44 9.89 -21.26
N GLN A 215 4.55 9.96 -20.27
CA GLN A 215 3.98 11.18 -19.70
C GLN A 215 4.25 11.24 -18.19
N PRO A 216 5.43 11.73 -17.76
CA PRO A 216 5.85 11.65 -16.36
C PRO A 216 4.84 12.23 -15.36
N GLY A 217 4.36 11.38 -14.47
CA GLY A 217 3.41 11.63 -13.38
C GLY A 217 1.97 11.21 -13.69
N LEU A 218 1.67 10.77 -14.93
CA LEU A 218 0.33 10.31 -15.29
C LEU A 218 -0.01 8.99 -14.60
N THR A 219 0.90 8.02 -14.66
CA THR A 219 0.69 6.70 -14.03
C THR A 219 0.57 6.82 -12.51
N SER A 220 1.40 7.66 -11.89
CA SER A 220 1.32 7.97 -10.46
C SER A 220 -0.04 8.58 -10.09
N GLY A 221 -0.52 9.55 -10.87
CA GLY A 221 -1.82 10.18 -10.63
C GLY A 221 -2.98 9.19 -10.73
N ILE A 222 -2.95 8.30 -11.73
CA ILE A 222 -3.93 7.24 -11.90
C ILE A 222 -3.87 6.24 -10.75
N PHE A 223 -2.67 5.82 -10.32
CA PHE A 223 -2.49 4.94 -9.17
C PHE A 223 -3.09 5.53 -7.89
N VAL A 224 -2.71 6.76 -7.54
CA VAL A 224 -3.17 7.40 -6.29
C VAL A 224 -4.70 7.55 -6.30
N THR A 225 -5.28 7.96 -7.44
CA THR A 225 -6.73 8.07 -7.59
C THR A 225 -7.41 6.71 -7.49
N GLY A 226 -6.90 5.70 -8.22
CA GLY A 226 -7.46 4.35 -8.24
C GLY A 226 -7.38 3.64 -6.89
N TYR A 227 -6.27 3.80 -6.17
CA TYR A 227 -6.12 3.33 -4.79
C TYR A 227 -7.16 3.98 -3.88
N ALA A 228 -7.30 5.31 -3.93
CA ALA A 228 -8.24 6.03 -3.07
C ALA A 228 -9.71 5.65 -3.34
N LEU A 229 -10.07 5.45 -4.62
CA LEU A 229 -11.41 4.95 -4.98
C LEU A 229 -11.65 3.53 -4.49
N SER A 230 -10.66 2.64 -4.66
CA SER A 230 -10.71 1.28 -4.13
C SER A 230 -10.86 1.30 -2.61
N ARG A 231 -10.13 2.18 -1.93
CA ARG A 231 -10.18 2.33 -0.48
C ARG A 231 -11.56 2.77 0.01
N ILE A 232 -12.13 3.80 -0.60
CA ILE A 232 -13.49 4.27 -0.27
C ILE A 232 -14.51 3.14 -0.46
N PHE A 233 -14.40 2.37 -1.54
CA PHE A 233 -15.29 1.25 -1.79
C PHE A 233 -15.18 0.16 -0.71
N VAL A 234 -13.96 -0.23 -0.33
CA VAL A 234 -13.78 -1.28 0.69
C VAL A 234 -14.19 -0.83 2.09
N GLU A 235 -14.08 0.47 2.41
CA GLU A 235 -14.50 1.02 3.70
C GLU A 235 -15.99 0.82 4.01
N PHE A 236 -16.85 0.60 3.01
CA PHE A 236 -18.25 0.21 3.24
C PHE A 236 -18.39 -1.19 3.85
N PHE A 237 -17.39 -2.06 3.67
CA PHE A 237 -17.37 -3.43 4.21
C PHE A 237 -16.44 -3.57 5.42
N ARG A 238 -15.53 -2.62 5.62
CA ARG A 238 -14.53 -2.65 6.68
C ARG A 238 -15.12 -2.17 8.02
N GLU A 239 -14.69 -2.77 9.12
CA GLU A 239 -14.99 -2.25 10.44
C GLU A 239 -14.04 -1.08 10.74
N PRO A 240 -14.54 0.09 11.19
CA PRO A 240 -13.66 1.19 11.55
C PRO A 240 -12.74 0.79 12.69
N ASP A 241 -11.55 1.38 12.73
CA ASP A 241 -10.57 1.11 13.78
C ASP A 241 -11.18 1.44 15.16
N ALA A 242 -11.06 0.54 16.12
CA ALA A 242 -11.77 0.61 17.41
C ALA A 242 -11.54 1.93 18.19
N GLN A 243 -10.39 2.58 17.98
CA GLN A 243 -10.02 3.84 18.63
C GLN A 243 -10.77 5.06 18.06
N LEU A 244 -11.18 4.99 16.80
CA LEU A 244 -11.81 6.10 16.07
C LEU A 244 -13.31 5.88 15.93
N GLY A 245 -13.73 4.64 15.68
CA GLY A 245 -15.10 4.31 15.33
C GLY A 245 -15.55 5.04 14.06
N TYR A 246 -16.86 5.23 13.94
CA TYR A 246 -17.41 6.07 12.87
C TYR A 246 -17.32 7.55 13.23
N LEU A 247 -17.14 8.38 12.21
CA LEU A 247 -16.93 9.81 12.36
C LEU A 247 -18.24 10.59 12.28
N LEU A 248 -18.23 11.79 12.88
CA LEU A 248 -19.30 12.78 12.82
C LEU A 248 -20.68 12.25 13.28
N GLY A 249 -20.69 11.24 14.15
CA GLY A 249 -21.95 10.60 14.60
C GLY A 249 -22.71 9.88 13.49
N THR A 250 -22.03 9.52 12.40
CA THR A 250 -22.61 8.74 11.30
C THR A 250 -22.36 7.24 11.50
N ASP A 251 -23.07 6.38 10.76
CA ASP A 251 -22.86 4.92 10.76
C ASP A 251 -22.14 4.40 9.50
N TRP A 252 -21.51 5.30 8.73
CA TRP A 252 -20.91 4.94 7.44
C TRP A 252 -19.57 5.61 7.15
N LEU A 253 -19.31 6.82 7.70
CA LEU A 253 -18.09 7.57 7.41
C LEU A 253 -16.93 7.08 8.28
N THR A 254 -15.85 6.65 7.64
CA THR A 254 -14.63 6.18 8.32
C THR A 254 -13.44 7.10 8.02
N MET A 255 -12.39 7.04 8.85
CA MET A 255 -11.15 7.80 8.60
C MET A 255 -10.50 7.44 7.27
N GLY A 256 -10.60 6.17 6.84
CA GLY A 256 -10.08 5.75 5.53
C GLY A 256 -10.75 6.47 4.36
N MET A 257 -12.05 6.73 4.43
CA MET A 257 -12.76 7.53 3.41
C MET A 257 -12.28 8.97 3.41
N VAL A 258 -12.16 9.59 4.58
CA VAL A 258 -11.72 10.99 4.73
C VAL A 258 -10.30 11.17 4.19
N LEU A 259 -9.37 10.27 4.52
CA LEU A 259 -7.99 10.32 4.04
C LEU A 259 -7.87 10.02 2.54
N SER A 260 -8.85 9.33 1.95
CA SER A 260 -8.88 9.06 0.51
C SER A 260 -9.28 10.28 -0.32
N LEU A 261 -10.06 11.22 0.22
CA LEU A 261 -10.44 12.45 -0.50
C LEU A 261 -9.25 13.32 -0.95
N PRO A 262 -8.30 13.71 -0.06
CA PRO A 262 -7.12 14.47 -0.51
C PRO A 262 -6.25 13.66 -1.47
N MET A 263 -6.22 12.33 -1.36
CA MET A 263 -5.52 11.48 -2.31
C MET A 263 -6.14 11.55 -3.71
N ILE A 264 -7.47 11.51 -3.84
CA ILE A 264 -8.15 11.70 -5.13
C ILE A 264 -7.77 13.04 -5.75
N LEU A 265 -7.81 14.13 -4.97
CA LEU A 265 -7.47 15.46 -5.46
C LEU A 265 -6.01 15.53 -5.94
N LEU A 266 -5.08 14.98 -5.16
CA LEU A 266 -3.66 14.94 -5.50
C LEU A 266 -3.39 14.08 -6.75
N GLY A 267 -4.05 12.92 -6.85
CA GLY A 267 -3.93 12.01 -7.98
C GLY A 267 -4.45 12.62 -9.28
N LEU A 268 -5.64 13.23 -9.23
CA LEU A 268 -6.22 13.95 -10.37
C LEU A 268 -5.34 15.13 -10.79
N TRP A 269 -4.84 15.92 -9.83
CA TRP A 269 -3.91 17.01 -10.12
C TRP A 269 -2.65 16.51 -10.82
N ALA A 270 -2.02 15.43 -10.32
CA ALA A 270 -0.81 14.87 -10.91
C ALA A 270 -1.05 14.38 -12.35
N ALA A 271 -2.19 13.72 -12.60
CA ALA A 271 -2.58 13.23 -13.92
C ALA A 271 -2.86 14.38 -14.89
N ILE A 272 -3.67 15.37 -14.50
CA ILE A 272 -4.02 16.53 -15.34
C ILE A 272 -2.76 17.34 -15.68
N ARG A 273 -1.87 17.56 -14.71
CA ARG A 273 -0.58 18.23 -14.92
C ARG A 273 0.24 17.48 -15.97
N ALA A 274 0.37 16.15 -15.86
CA ALA A 274 1.15 15.35 -16.78
C ALA A 274 0.63 15.44 -18.23
N VAL A 275 -0.69 15.34 -18.41
CA VAL A 275 -1.34 15.46 -19.74
C VAL A 275 -1.10 16.85 -20.34
N ARG A 276 -1.29 17.92 -19.56
CA ARG A 276 -1.07 19.30 -20.03
C ARG A 276 0.38 19.56 -20.41
N SER A 277 1.34 19.13 -19.60
CA SER A 277 2.77 19.26 -19.91
C SER A 277 3.17 18.50 -21.17
N ASN A 278 2.54 17.36 -21.45
CA ASN A 278 2.80 16.60 -22.66
C ASN A 278 2.20 17.26 -23.91
N ALA A 279 1.01 17.86 -23.80
CA ALA A 279 0.38 18.61 -24.90
C ALA A 279 1.22 19.81 -25.35
N ILE A 280 1.73 20.60 -24.39
CA ILE A 280 2.59 21.76 -24.68
C ILE A 280 3.86 21.34 -25.43
N ARG A 281 4.48 20.21 -25.04
CA ARG A 281 5.72 19.71 -25.67
C ARG A 281 5.53 19.09 -27.07
N ARG A 282 4.29 18.91 -27.53
CA ARG A 282 3.97 18.36 -28.86
C ARG A 282 3.65 19.45 -29.90
N GLN A 283 3.53 20.71 -29.49
CA GLN A 283 3.37 21.79 -30.45
C GLN A 283 4.69 21.98 -31.21
N PRO A 284 4.69 21.90 -32.57
CA PRO A 284 5.87 22.25 -33.34
C PRO A 284 6.21 23.73 -33.08
N VAL A 285 7.48 23.99 -32.80
CA VAL A 285 8.05 25.36 -32.72
C VAL A 285 8.05 25.97 -34.11
#